data_AF-A0A8D8NLM5-F1
#
_entry.id   AF-A0A8D8NLM5-F1
#
_cell.length_a   1.000
_cell.length_b   1.000
_cell.length_c   1.000
_cell.angle_alpha   90.00
_cell.angle_beta   90.00
_cell.angle_gamma   90.00
#
_symmetry.space_group_name_H-M   'P 1'
#
loop_
_entity.id
_entity.type
_entity.pdbx_description
1 polymer ?
#
loop_
_entity_poly.entity_id
_entity_poly.type
_entity_poly.pdbx_seq_one_letter_code
_entity_poly.pdbx_strand_id
1 'polypeptide(L)'
;MSSGYQRILINLHILALLFCVIFEFQPKEPESLVKLLVNQCEYDTQHLCPECFASPTVNCGHLVNFVTNDPSNPWNQLTCRYNPHGVSYGLLGSGQKVVIKKLNKNRAVEALRDAVCDEFGITHPNCKFKSDENTLKVLRRKVLEQELEGCIICPSKDQTTLNRLLNDFEGTELLKLILLQVNVQPLLLELFDGRGFPVPTVIFQGGFQLLESFDGDALVNFYDSSLNTRLRIAKELIQASLLFTEGVNGFRFYLTDINQDNIAVQAQPSGSFQVSFIDLDNVIILDSQSKRLDSRSKARHIHSRIPCDGCFAYVQEDLCSYQHSDINQFAICQLLYENLNGDREGGFLHIQPNDDSLPRLSEIRQLLHHCVYCVPPDCRERQGLLQQVQEIINGILVES
;
A
#
# COMPACT_ATOMS: atom_id res chain seq x y z
N MET A 1 -43.06 -7.99 -30.24
CA MET A 1 -41.84 -7.21 -29.93
C MET A 1 -41.49 -7.46 -28.47
N SER A 2 -40.26 -7.90 -28.22
CA SER A 2 -39.85 -8.72 -27.06
C SER A 2 -39.84 -7.97 -25.73
N SER A 3 -40.30 -8.65 -24.67
CA SER A 3 -40.24 -8.27 -23.25
C SER A 3 -38.85 -7.77 -22.77
N GLY A 4 -37.77 -8.16 -23.46
CA GLY A 4 -36.42 -7.67 -23.18
C GLY A 4 -36.23 -6.18 -23.51
N TYR A 5 -36.87 -5.67 -24.56
CA TYR A 5 -36.75 -4.26 -24.96
C TYR A 5 -37.38 -3.31 -23.93
N GLN A 6 -38.53 -3.71 -23.34
CA GLN A 6 -39.17 -2.94 -22.27
C GLN A 6 -38.31 -2.88 -20.99
N ARG A 7 -37.64 -3.99 -20.62
CA ARG A 7 -36.72 -4.00 -19.47
C ARG A 7 -35.52 -3.08 -19.66
N ILE A 8 -34.95 -3.06 -20.87
CA ILE A 8 -33.82 -2.17 -21.20
C ILE A 8 -34.25 -0.70 -21.11
N LEU A 9 -35.42 -0.36 -21.67
CA LEU A 9 -35.97 1.00 -21.63
C LEU A 9 -36.29 1.48 -20.21
N ILE A 10 -36.81 0.59 -19.35
CA ILE A 10 -37.08 0.90 -17.94
C ILE A 10 -35.76 1.12 -17.19
N ASN A 11 -34.74 0.28 -17.40
CA ASN A 11 -33.44 0.46 -16.76
C ASN A 11 -32.75 1.76 -17.21
N LEU A 12 -32.84 2.11 -18.49
CA LEU A 12 -32.34 3.38 -19.03
C LEU A 12 -33.10 4.58 -18.44
N HIS A 13 -34.41 4.48 -18.24
CA HIS A 13 -35.21 5.52 -17.58
C HIS A 13 -34.85 5.68 -16.10
N ILE A 14 -34.61 4.58 -15.38
CA ILE A 14 -34.18 4.63 -13.98
C ILE A 14 -32.79 5.24 -13.88
N LEU A 15 -31.85 4.86 -14.76
CA LEU A 15 -30.53 5.50 -14.85
C LEU A 15 -30.65 7.00 -15.17
N ALA A 16 -31.48 7.37 -16.13
CA ALA A 16 -31.70 8.78 -16.49
C ALA A 16 -32.30 9.58 -15.32
N LEU A 17 -33.28 9.02 -14.60
CA LEU A 17 -33.85 9.65 -13.40
C LEU A 17 -32.84 9.75 -12.27
N LEU A 18 -32.01 8.71 -12.06
CA LEU A 18 -30.92 8.75 -11.08
C LEU A 18 -29.93 9.86 -11.42
N PHE A 19 -29.53 9.98 -12.70
CA PHE A 19 -28.69 11.08 -13.17
C PHE A 19 -29.37 12.44 -12.99
N CYS A 20 -30.65 12.59 -13.35
CA CYS A 20 -31.39 13.83 -13.13
C CYS A 20 -31.42 14.22 -11.65
N VAL A 21 -31.72 13.30 -10.74
CA VAL A 21 -31.70 13.57 -9.29
C VAL A 21 -30.29 13.94 -8.83
N ILE A 22 -29.25 13.22 -9.29
CA ILE A 22 -27.86 13.53 -8.96
C ILE A 22 -27.50 14.94 -9.45
N PHE A 23 -27.87 15.33 -10.67
CA PHE A 23 -27.55 16.63 -11.26
C PHE A 23 -28.39 17.79 -10.69
N GLU A 24 -29.66 17.55 -10.36
CA GLU A 24 -30.60 18.56 -9.86
C GLU A 24 -30.39 18.86 -8.36
N PHE A 25 -29.88 17.89 -7.60
CA PHE A 25 -29.49 18.07 -6.20
C PHE A 25 -28.01 18.39 -5.99
N GLN A 26 -27.25 18.66 -7.06
CA GLN A 26 -25.91 19.20 -6.89
C GLN A 26 -25.98 20.62 -6.30
N PRO A 27 -25.14 20.93 -5.29
CA PRO A 27 -25.05 22.29 -4.79
C PRO A 27 -24.75 23.26 -5.94
N LYS A 28 -25.41 24.43 -5.92
CA LYS A 28 -25.44 25.42 -7.02
C LYS A 28 -24.08 25.99 -7.42
N GLU A 29 -23.03 25.71 -6.65
CA GLU A 29 -21.64 25.85 -7.08
C GLU A 29 -20.86 24.61 -6.63
N PRO A 30 -20.14 23.91 -7.53
CA PRO A 30 -19.24 22.87 -7.11
C PRO A 30 -18.10 23.50 -6.32
N GLU A 31 -18.02 23.17 -5.03
CA GLU A 31 -16.88 23.54 -4.21
C GLU A 31 -15.61 22.93 -4.82
N SER A 32 -14.58 23.75 -5.07
CA SER A 32 -13.36 23.27 -5.72
C SER A 32 -12.68 22.18 -4.87
N LEU A 33 -12.06 21.18 -5.50
CA LEU A 33 -11.39 20.09 -4.77
C LEU A 33 -10.37 20.63 -3.76
N VAL A 34 -9.63 21.66 -4.15
CA VAL A 34 -8.67 22.35 -3.27
C VAL A 34 -9.34 22.85 -1.99
N LYS A 35 -10.51 23.49 -2.10
CA LYS A 35 -11.24 23.99 -0.93
C LYS A 35 -11.73 22.84 -0.05
N LEU A 36 -12.16 21.72 -0.64
CA LEU A 36 -12.53 20.52 0.11
C LEU A 36 -11.34 19.95 0.91
N LEU A 37 -10.17 19.84 0.29
CA LEU A 37 -8.95 19.33 0.92
C LEU A 37 -8.49 20.23 2.07
N VAL A 38 -8.47 21.55 1.85
CA VAL A 38 -8.13 22.55 2.88
C VAL A 38 -9.10 22.47 4.05
N ASN A 39 -10.42 22.52 3.78
CA ASN A 39 -11.44 22.44 4.83
C ASN A 39 -11.33 21.15 5.65
N GLN A 40 -11.08 20.02 5.00
CA GLN A 40 -10.91 18.74 5.69
C GLN A 40 -9.62 18.71 6.53
N CYS A 41 -8.53 19.30 6.04
CA CYS A 41 -7.27 19.40 6.78
C CYS A 41 -7.46 20.28 8.03
N GLU A 42 -8.15 21.41 7.90
CA GLU A 42 -8.49 22.28 9.02
C GLU A 42 -9.41 21.58 10.02
N TYR A 43 -10.42 20.84 9.56
CA TYR A 43 -11.27 20.05 10.44
C TYR A 43 -10.47 19.02 11.24
N ASP A 44 -9.61 18.25 10.56
CA ASP A 44 -8.81 17.20 11.18
C ASP A 44 -7.86 17.78 12.25
N THR A 45 -7.20 18.89 11.91
CA THR A 45 -6.16 19.52 12.73
C THR A 45 -6.70 20.47 13.81
N GLN A 46 -7.91 21.01 13.68
CA GLN A 46 -8.46 21.98 14.64
C GLN A 46 -9.63 21.42 15.46
N HIS A 47 -10.33 20.41 14.95
CA HIS A 47 -11.52 19.85 15.59
C HIS A 47 -11.37 18.39 15.97
N LEU A 48 -10.88 17.54 15.06
CA LEU A 48 -10.83 16.10 15.27
C LEU A 48 -9.73 15.69 16.25
N CYS A 49 -8.48 16.09 15.97
CA CYS A 49 -7.35 15.84 16.86
C CYS A 49 -6.30 16.96 16.84
N PRO A 50 -6.53 18.09 17.54
CA PRO A 50 -5.54 19.17 17.60
C PRO A 50 -4.19 18.76 18.19
N GLU A 51 -4.21 17.89 19.20
CA GLU A 51 -2.99 17.42 19.87
C GLU A 51 -2.17 16.44 19.01
N CYS A 52 -2.77 15.85 17.96
CA CYS A 52 -2.04 15.02 17.01
C CYS A 52 -1.03 15.82 16.17
N PHE A 53 -1.31 17.10 15.90
CA PHE A 53 -0.62 17.94 14.91
C PHE A 53 -0.02 19.22 15.51
N ALA A 54 0.31 19.20 16.81
CA ALA A 54 0.61 20.40 17.57
C ALA A 54 1.93 21.12 17.22
N SER A 55 2.90 20.49 16.53
CA SER A 55 4.14 21.16 16.12
C SER A 55 4.98 20.40 15.08
N PRO A 56 5.54 21.07 14.06
CA PRO A 56 5.14 22.40 13.59
C PRO A 56 3.69 22.34 13.08
N THR A 57 2.94 23.43 13.28
CA THR A 57 1.53 23.52 12.87
C THR A 57 1.39 23.14 11.40
N VAL A 58 0.62 22.09 11.14
CA VAL A 58 0.27 21.67 9.79
C VAL A 58 -0.35 22.84 9.05
N ASN A 59 0.35 23.37 8.05
CA ASN A 59 -0.15 24.48 7.25
C ASN A 59 -1.02 23.94 6.11
N CYS A 60 -2.32 23.80 6.38
CA CYS A 60 -3.31 23.35 5.41
C CYS A 60 -3.34 24.22 4.13
N GLY A 61 -2.82 25.46 4.19
CA GLY A 61 -2.66 26.33 3.02
C GLY A 61 -1.72 25.76 1.94
N HIS A 62 -0.84 24.80 2.25
CA HIS A 62 -0.03 24.12 1.24
C HIS A 62 -0.88 23.39 0.18
N LEU A 63 -2.08 22.94 0.56
CA LEU A 63 -3.01 22.28 -0.35
C LEU A 63 -3.59 23.23 -1.40
N VAL A 64 -3.49 24.56 -1.19
CA VAL A 64 -3.91 25.57 -2.18
C VAL A 64 -3.04 25.53 -3.44
N ASN A 65 -1.80 25.05 -3.33
CA ASN A 65 -0.90 24.89 -4.47
C ASN A 65 -1.26 23.67 -5.34
N PHE A 66 -2.29 22.92 -4.98
CA PHE A 66 -2.75 21.78 -5.76
C PHE A 66 -3.63 22.23 -6.93
N VAL A 67 -3.30 21.74 -8.12
CA VAL A 67 -4.06 21.98 -9.35
C VAL A 67 -4.63 20.64 -9.82
N THR A 68 -5.95 20.57 -9.92
CA THR A 68 -6.60 19.40 -10.55
C THR A 68 -6.35 19.44 -12.05
N ASN A 69 -6.06 18.28 -12.66
CA ASN A 69 -5.76 18.19 -14.09
C ASN A 69 -6.93 18.62 -15.00
N ASP A 70 -8.15 18.76 -14.48
CA ASP A 70 -9.24 19.37 -15.24
C ASP A 70 -10.36 19.91 -14.32
N PRO A 71 -10.37 21.22 -14.00
CA PRO A 71 -11.48 21.84 -13.26
C PRO A 71 -12.77 21.94 -14.09
N SER A 72 -12.72 21.71 -15.40
CA SER A 72 -13.86 21.80 -16.33
C SER A 72 -14.55 20.46 -16.60
N ASN A 73 -13.97 19.34 -16.15
CA ASN A 73 -14.60 18.02 -16.28
C ASN A 73 -15.46 17.69 -15.04
N PRO A 74 -16.80 17.78 -15.13
CA PRO A 74 -17.70 17.48 -14.01
C PRO A 74 -17.57 16.04 -13.51
N TRP A 75 -17.07 15.09 -14.33
CA TRP A 75 -16.84 13.72 -13.91
C TRP A 75 -15.69 13.60 -12.91
N ASN A 76 -14.62 14.38 -13.05
CA ASN A 76 -13.51 14.37 -12.09
C ASN A 76 -13.93 14.93 -10.72
N GLN A 77 -14.84 15.90 -10.70
CA GLN A 77 -15.42 16.43 -9.47
C GLN A 77 -16.36 15.40 -8.80
N LEU A 78 -17.13 14.67 -9.61
CA LEU A 78 -18.06 13.64 -9.13
C LEU A 78 -17.33 12.40 -8.60
N THR A 79 -16.31 11.91 -9.31
CA THR A 79 -15.50 10.77 -8.88
C THR A 79 -14.66 11.10 -7.66
N CYS A 80 -14.23 12.34 -7.43
CA CYS A 80 -13.57 12.74 -6.19
C CYS A 80 -14.53 12.76 -4.99
N ARG A 81 -15.78 13.21 -5.17
CA ARG A 81 -16.81 13.22 -4.11
C ARG A 81 -17.30 11.82 -3.77
N TYR A 82 -17.35 10.93 -4.76
CA TYR A 82 -17.77 9.54 -4.64
C TYR A 82 -16.61 8.58 -4.92
N ASN A 83 -15.40 8.91 -4.46
CA ASN A 83 -14.24 8.04 -4.63
C ASN A 83 -14.32 6.92 -3.59
N PRO A 84 -14.73 5.70 -3.95
CA PRO A 84 -14.91 4.65 -2.96
C PRO A 84 -13.56 4.14 -2.41
N HIS A 85 -12.47 4.39 -3.14
CA HIS A 85 -11.12 3.95 -2.78
C HIS A 85 -10.29 5.02 -2.05
N GLY A 86 -10.76 6.28 -2.05
CA GLY A 86 -10.10 7.38 -1.33
C GLY A 86 -8.76 7.84 -1.94
N VAL A 87 -8.48 7.51 -3.21
CA VAL A 87 -7.23 7.87 -3.92
C VAL A 87 -7.50 8.80 -5.11
N SER A 88 -6.99 10.02 -5.07
CA SER A 88 -7.14 11.02 -6.14
C SER A 88 -5.79 11.46 -6.68
N TYR A 89 -5.76 11.98 -7.92
CA TYR A 89 -4.53 12.42 -8.58
C TYR A 89 -4.60 13.91 -8.92
N GLY A 90 -3.44 14.57 -8.98
CA GLY A 90 -3.34 15.89 -9.61
C GLY A 90 -1.92 16.42 -9.64
N LEU A 91 -1.77 17.74 -9.68
CA LEU A 91 -0.50 18.42 -9.86
C LEU A 91 -0.22 19.39 -8.71
N LEU A 92 1.04 19.55 -8.34
CA LEU A 92 1.49 20.72 -7.59
C LEU A 92 1.63 21.92 -8.53
N GLY A 93 1.69 23.14 -7.97
CA GLY A 93 1.96 24.36 -8.73
C GLY A 93 3.30 24.34 -9.49
N SER A 94 4.21 23.44 -9.12
CA SER A 94 5.46 23.14 -9.85
C SER A 94 5.26 22.32 -11.14
N GLY A 95 4.07 21.77 -11.36
CA GLY A 95 3.77 20.81 -12.43
C GLY A 95 4.07 19.34 -12.09
N GLN A 96 4.56 19.05 -10.88
CA GLN A 96 4.80 17.69 -10.42
C GLN A 96 3.47 16.94 -10.18
N LYS A 97 3.34 15.73 -10.73
CA LYS A 97 2.21 14.82 -10.43
C LYS A 97 2.30 14.26 -9.02
N VAL A 98 1.16 14.18 -8.35
CA VAL A 98 1.04 13.69 -6.97
C VAL A 98 -0.23 12.87 -6.79
N VAL A 99 -0.21 12.03 -5.76
CA VAL A 99 -1.33 11.20 -5.32
C VAL A 99 -1.82 11.70 -3.97
N ILE A 100 -3.14 11.87 -3.84
CA ILE A 100 -3.82 12.24 -2.61
C ILE A 100 -4.54 11.00 -2.09
N LYS A 101 -4.30 10.65 -0.84
CA LYS A 101 -4.98 9.57 -0.14
C LYS A 101 -5.73 10.08 1.08
N LYS A 102 -6.98 9.66 1.21
CA LYS A 102 -7.79 9.86 2.40
C LYS A 102 -7.54 8.72 3.38
N LEU A 103 -6.89 9.02 4.50
CA LEU A 103 -6.55 8.03 5.53
C LEU A 103 -7.75 7.71 6.42
N ASN A 104 -8.60 8.72 6.68
CA ASN A 104 -9.83 8.55 7.44
C ASN A 104 -10.97 8.00 6.56
N LYS A 105 -10.80 6.78 6.06
CA LYS A 105 -11.81 6.06 5.28
C LYS A 105 -13.02 5.77 6.17
N ASN A 106 -14.22 5.93 5.64
CA ASN A 106 -15.49 5.66 6.35
C ASN A 106 -15.64 6.31 7.75
N ARG A 107 -14.91 7.39 8.03
CA ARG A 107 -14.89 8.06 9.36
C ARG A 107 -14.32 7.18 10.48
N ALA A 108 -13.38 6.28 10.15
CA ALA A 108 -12.71 5.39 11.10
C ALA A 108 -12.08 6.15 12.29
N VAL A 109 -11.52 7.34 12.05
CA VAL A 109 -10.94 8.17 13.11
C VAL A 109 -12.00 8.70 14.06
N GLU A 110 -13.14 9.19 13.55
CA GLU A 110 -14.26 9.59 14.42
C GLU A 110 -14.84 8.41 15.18
N ALA A 111 -14.98 7.24 14.53
CA ALA A 111 -15.46 6.03 15.19
C ALA A 111 -14.52 5.60 16.33
N LEU A 112 -13.20 5.64 16.11
CA LEU A 112 -12.20 5.39 17.16
C LEU A 112 -12.30 6.42 18.28
N ARG A 113 -12.43 7.71 17.94
CA ARG A 113 -12.59 8.80 18.90
C ARG A 113 -13.81 8.59 19.80
N ASP A 114 -14.95 8.31 19.19
CA ASP A 114 -16.22 8.09 19.89
C ASP A 114 -16.11 6.88 20.80
N ALA A 115 -15.52 5.77 20.33
CA ALA A 115 -15.28 4.58 21.14
C ALA A 115 -14.35 4.84 22.34
N VAL A 116 -13.35 5.73 22.21
CA VAL A 116 -12.48 6.13 23.33
C VAL A 116 -13.25 7.00 24.33
N CYS A 117 -14.05 7.94 23.86
CA CYS A 117 -14.85 8.81 24.74
C CYS A 117 -15.95 8.07 25.49
N ASP A 118 -16.58 7.08 24.86
CA ASP A 118 -17.59 6.23 25.48
C ASP A 118 -17.03 5.48 26.69
N GLU A 119 -15.77 5.02 26.61
CA GLU A 119 -15.08 4.40 27.74
C GLU A 119 -14.86 5.35 28.93
N PHE A 120 -14.77 6.65 28.66
CA PHE A 120 -14.65 7.68 29.69
C PHE A 120 -16.00 8.29 30.11
N GLY A 121 -17.11 7.85 29.51
CA GLY A 121 -18.44 8.45 29.74
C GLY A 121 -18.55 9.90 29.30
N ILE A 122 -17.74 10.33 28.31
CA ILE A 122 -17.74 11.70 27.79
C ILE A 122 -18.81 11.82 26.70
N THR A 123 -19.67 12.83 26.81
CA THR A 123 -20.69 13.12 25.78
C THR A 123 -20.05 13.51 24.45
N HIS A 124 -20.52 12.95 23.32
CA HIS A 124 -19.97 13.18 21.97
C HIS A 124 -19.70 14.65 21.57
N PRO A 125 -20.52 15.66 21.93
CA PRO A 125 -20.23 17.06 21.58
C PRO A 125 -18.91 17.61 22.17
N ASN A 126 -18.44 17.02 23.28
CA ASN A 126 -17.20 17.38 23.96
C ASN A 126 -16.08 16.36 23.72
N CYS A 127 -16.34 15.34 22.88
CA CYS A 127 -15.41 14.27 22.63
C CYS A 127 -14.30 14.74 21.67
N LYS A 128 -13.07 14.74 22.17
CA LYS A 128 -11.84 15.04 21.41
C LYS A 128 -10.74 14.13 21.90
N PHE A 129 -9.85 13.74 20.99
CA PHE A 129 -8.61 13.10 21.39
C PHE A 129 -7.76 14.07 22.22
N LYS A 130 -7.17 13.54 23.29
CA LYS A 130 -6.24 14.23 24.18
C LYS A 130 -4.99 13.37 24.32
N SER A 131 -3.84 13.99 24.51
CA SER A 131 -2.56 13.31 24.72
C SER A 131 -2.32 12.90 26.18
N ASP A 132 -3.38 12.81 26.98
CA ASP A 132 -3.29 12.41 28.38
C ASP A 132 -3.07 10.90 28.56
N GLU A 133 -2.52 10.52 29.71
CA GLU A 133 -2.13 9.15 30.03
C GLU A 133 -3.29 8.14 29.91
N ASN A 134 -4.52 8.53 30.28
CA ASN A 134 -5.66 7.62 30.20
C ASN A 134 -6.03 7.34 28.75
N THR A 135 -6.07 8.38 27.91
CA THR A 135 -6.36 8.25 26.48
C THR A 135 -5.31 7.37 25.79
N LEU A 136 -4.02 7.62 26.04
CA LEU A 136 -2.93 6.81 25.47
C LEU A 136 -3.01 5.35 25.94
N LYS A 137 -3.36 5.10 27.21
CA LYS A 137 -3.52 3.74 27.74
C LYS A 137 -4.66 2.98 27.04
N VAL A 138 -5.80 3.64 26.81
CA VAL A 138 -6.93 3.05 26.07
C VAL A 138 -6.53 2.73 24.64
N LEU A 139 -5.89 3.68 23.94
CA LEU A 139 -5.44 3.49 22.56
C LEU A 139 -4.40 2.37 22.43
N ARG A 140 -3.39 2.33 23.31
CA ARG A 140 -2.41 1.21 23.37
C ARG A 140 -3.09 -0.13 23.54
N ARG A 141 -4.06 -0.22 24.47
CA ARG A 141 -4.81 -1.45 24.69
C ARG A 141 -5.58 -1.85 23.44
N LYS A 142 -6.28 -0.91 22.80
CA LYS A 142 -6.97 -1.18 21.52
C LYS A 142 -5.98 -1.69 20.46
N VAL A 143 -4.79 -1.10 20.33
CA VAL A 143 -3.77 -1.53 19.34
C VAL A 143 -3.32 -2.97 19.57
N LEU A 144 -3.23 -3.38 20.83
CA LEU A 144 -2.79 -4.73 21.18
C LEU A 144 -3.92 -5.76 21.06
N GLU A 145 -5.17 -5.36 21.33
CA GLU A 145 -6.29 -6.30 21.50
C GLU A 145 -7.23 -6.40 20.30
N GLN A 146 -7.28 -5.37 19.45
CA GLN A 146 -8.18 -5.30 18.30
C GLN A 146 -7.44 -5.60 16.99
N GLU A 147 -8.19 -5.99 15.97
CA GLU A 147 -7.68 -6.03 14.60
C GLU A 147 -7.42 -4.61 14.13
N LEU A 148 -6.23 -4.39 13.54
CA LEU A 148 -5.82 -3.10 13.02
C LEU A 148 -6.23 -2.99 11.56
N GLU A 149 -6.65 -1.81 11.14
CA GLU A 149 -6.93 -1.56 9.73
C GLU A 149 -5.60 -1.48 8.96
N GLY A 150 -5.39 -2.47 8.09
CA GLY A 150 -4.32 -2.51 7.12
C GLY A 150 -2.94 -2.95 7.62
N CYS A 151 -2.84 -3.42 8.86
CA CYS A 151 -1.62 -4.09 9.30
C CYS A 151 -1.84 -5.16 10.36
N ILE A 152 -0.84 -6.02 10.51
CA ILE A 152 -0.76 -6.99 11.60
C ILE A 152 0.59 -6.81 12.28
N ILE A 153 0.60 -6.59 13.59
CA ILE A 153 1.84 -6.51 14.37
C ILE A 153 2.12 -7.87 14.99
N CYS A 154 3.31 -8.41 14.70
CA CYS A 154 3.76 -9.70 15.20
C CYS A 154 5.03 -9.58 16.04
N PRO A 155 5.12 -10.28 17.18
CA PRO A 155 4.08 -11.13 17.79
C PRO A 155 2.89 -10.33 18.34
N SER A 156 1.68 -10.88 18.18
CA SER A 156 0.46 -10.20 18.64
C SER A 156 0.49 -9.90 20.16
N LYS A 157 -0.19 -8.82 20.57
CA LYS A 157 -0.35 -8.43 21.99
C LYS A 157 0.97 -8.21 22.76
N ASP A 158 2.05 -7.85 22.07
CA ASP A 158 3.36 -7.60 22.69
C ASP A 158 3.61 -6.10 22.90
N GLN A 159 3.52 -5.64 24.16
CA GLN A 159 3.77 -4.26 24.54
C GLN A 159 5.22 -3.83 24.26
N THR A 160 6.19 -4.75 24.38
CA THR A 160 7.60 -4.44 24.12
C THR A 160 7.82 -4.19 22.63
N THR A 161 7.23 -5.03 21.77
CA THR A 161 7.23 -4.84 20.33
C THR A 161 6.53 -3.53 19.94
N LEU A 162 5.34 -3.25 20.49
CA LEU A 162 4.64 -1.98 20.24
C LEU A 162 5.49 -0.77 20.64
N ASN A 163 6.12 -0.79 21.82
CA ASN A 163 6.97 0.32 22.27
C ASN A 163 8.18 0.54 21.33
N ARG A 164 8.82 -0.54 20.88
CA ARG A 164 9.92 -0.45 19.90
C ARG A 164 9.43 0.15 18.59
N LEU A 165 8.30 -0.32 18.09
CA LEU A 165 7.74 0.13 16.82
C LEU A 165 7.37 1.63 16.89
N LEU A 166 6.72 2.06 17.97
CA LEU A 166 6.39 3.47 18.21
C LEU A 166 7.62 4.38 18.33
N ASN A 167 8.77 3.85 18.78
CA ASN A 167 10.02 4.60 18.86
C ASN A 167 10.70 4.77 17.50
N ASP A 168 10.42 3.87 16.54
CA ASP A 168 10.97 3.94 15.18
C ASP A 168 10.18 4.89 14.27
N PHE A 169 8.93 5.22 14.63
CA PHE A 169 8.11 6.23 13.94
C PHE A 169 8.36 7.63 14.47
N GLU A 170 8.09 8.67 13.67
CA GLU A 170 8.12 10.05 14.14
C GLU A 170 6.73 10.58 14.52
N GLY A 171 6.68 11.78 15.10
CA GLY A 171 5.44 12.41 15.57
C GLY A 171 5.01 12.02 16.99
N THR A 172 3.83 12.51 17.37
CA THR A 172 3.28 12.29 18.72
C THR A 172 2.80 10.86 18.90
N GLU A 173 2.91 10.32 20.12
CA GLU A 173 2.42 8.98 20.42
C GLU A 173 0.91 8.83 20.12
N LEU A 174 0.14 9.89 20.39
CA LEU A 174 -1.28 9.94 20.08
C LEU A 174 -1.55 9.72 18.59
N LEU A 175 -0.85 10.45 17.71
CA LEU A 175 -1.01 10.31 16.27
C LEU A 175 -0.58 8.91 15.80
N LYS A 176 0.55 8.40 16.30
CA LYS A 176 1.05 7.06 15.95
C LYS A 176 0.04 5.97 16.29
N LEU A 177 -0.55 6.01 17.48
CA LEU A 177 -1.53 5.02 17.92
C LEU A 177 -2.83 5.10 17.12
N ILE A 178 -3.27 6.31 16.75
CA ILE A 178 -4.45 6.49 15.89
C ILE A 178 -4.17 5.94 14.50
N LEU A 179 -3.03 6.28 13.90
CA LEU A 179 -2.65 5.79 12.57
C LEU A 179 -2.47 4.26 12.57
N LEU A 180 -1.84 3.67 13.59
CA LEU A 180 -1.77 2.21 13.71
C LEU A 180 -3.15 1.53 13.74
N GLN A 181 -4.18 2.20 14.25
CA GLN A 181 -5.54 1.67 14.28
C GLN A 181 -6.27 1.80 12.95
N VAL A 182 -6.13 2.94 12.28
CA VAL A 182 -7.01 3.30 11.14
C VAL A 182 -6.31 3.20 9.79
N ASN A 183 -5.00 3.44 9.73
CA ASN A 183 -4.22 3.37 8.49
C ASN A 183 -2.71 3.48 8.80
N VAL A 184 -1.96 2.39 8.66
CA VAL A 184 -0.52 2.35 8.98
C VAL A 184 0.35 3.00 7.92
N GLN A 185 -0.13 3.19 6.68
CA GLN A 185 0.69 3.58 5.54
C GLN A 185 1.53 4.85 5.79
N PRO A 186 1.00 5.95 6.36
CA PRO A 186 1.82 7.14 6.63
C PRO A 186 3.03 6.85 7.51
N LEU A 187 2.86 6.01 8.54
CA LEU A 187 3.94 5.63 9.44
C LEU A 187 5.00 4.78 8.73
N LEU A 188 4.58 3.89 7.82
CA LEU A 188 5.50 3.07 7.04
C LEU A 188 6.25 3.91 6.00
N LEU A 189 5.59 4.82 5.30
CA LEU A 189 6.26 5.68 4.31
C LEU A 189 7.31 6.57 4.99
N GLU A 190 6.99 7.16 6.14
CA GLU A 190 7.96 7.93 6.93
C GLU A 190 9.12 7.04 7.42
N LEU A 191 8.81 5.83 7.91
CA LEU A 191 9.84 4.88 8.32
C LEU A 191 10.76 4.48 7.15
N PHE A 192 10.25 4.41 5.94
CA PHE A 192 11.00 3.99 4.76
C PHE A 192 11.74 5.14 4.07
N ASP A 193 11.35 6.39 4.35
CA ASP A 193 11.93 7.56 3.72
C ASP A 193 13.45 7.65 3.95
N GLY A 194 14.17 7.97 2.89
CA GLY A 194 15.63 8.03 2.89
C GLY A 194 16.37 6.70 3.12
N ARG A 195 15.68 5.55 3.26
CA ARG A 195 16.29 4.23 3.53
C ARG A 195 16.40 3.32 2.31
N GLY A 196 16.12 3.86 1.12
CA GLY A 196 16.25 3.14 -0.16
C GLY A 196 15.09 2.19 -0.47
N PHE A 197 14.03 2.19 0.34
CA PHE A 197 12.83 1.41 0.08
C PHE A 197 12.08 1.95 -1.14
N PRO A 198 11.59 1.06 -2.04
CA PRO A 198 10.85 1.46 -3.22
C PRO A 198 9.39 1.74 -2.85
N VAL A 199 9.14 2.89 -2.25
CA VAL A 199 7.81 3.36 -1.85
C VAL A 199 7.66 4.85 -2.19
N PRO A 200 6.43 5.36 -2.33
CA PRO A 200 6.19 6.78 -2.55
C PRO A 200 6.83 7.67 -1.49
N THR A 201 7.34 8.83 -1.91
CA THR A 201 7.82 9.85 -0.99
C THR A 201 6.64 10.67 -0.45
N VAL A 202 6.58 10.83 0.87
CA VAL A 202 5.61 11.73 1.50
C VAL A 202 5.98 13.17 1.16
N ILE A 203 5.08 13.88 0.49
CA ILE A 203 5.25 15.30 0.17
C ILE A 203 4.67 16.16 1.28
N PHE A 204 3.48 15.80 1.78
CA PHE A 204 2.78 16.54 2.81
C PHE A 204 1.74 15.64 3.50
N GLN A 205 1.64 15.75 4.81
CA GLN A 205 0.52 15.18 5.58
C GLN A 205 -0.29 16.32 6.22
N GLY A 206 -1.56 16.41 5.80
CA GLY A 206 -2.49 17.42 6.26
C GLY A 206 -3.64 16.80 7.04
N GLY A 207 -3.53 16.67 8.35
CA GLY A 207 -4.53 15.93 9.12
C GLY A 207 -4.51 14.44 8.77
N PHE A 208 -5.67 13.87 8.45
CA PHE A 208 -5.80 12.49 7.98
C PHE A 208 -5.90 12.43 6.44
N GLN A 209 -5.15 13.32 5.77
CA GLN A 209 -4.91 13.32 4.33
C GLN A 209 -3.42 13.21 4.07
N LEU A 210 -3.05 12.34 3.15
CA LEU A 210 -1.68 12.10 2.74
C LEU A 210 -1.50 12.54 1.29
N LEU A 211 -0.46 13.32 1.05
CA LEU A 211 0.02 13.68 -0.28
C LEU A 211 1.37 13.01 -0.51
N GLU A 212 1.44 12.17 -1.53
CA GLU A 212 2.64 11.40 -1.87
C GLU A 212 3.01 11.59 -3.35
N SER A 213 4.25 11.22 -3.70
CA SER A 213 4.73 11.29 -5.07
C SER A 213 3.95 10.36 -6.02
N PHE A 214 3.79 10.80 -7.27
CA PHE A 214 3.34 9.93 -8.35
C PHE A 214 4.55 9.22 -8.97
N ASP A 215 4.68 7.93 -8.68
CA ASP A 215 5.85 7.12 -9.04
C ASP A 215 5.68 6.36 -10.36
N GLY A 216 4.92 6.94 -11.29
CA GLY A 216 4.71 6.39 -12.63
C GLY A 216 3.44 5.54 -12.77
N ASP A 217 3.40 4.75 -13.85
CA ASP A 217 2.22 3.97 -14.23
C ASP A 217 2.24 2.58 -13.59
N ALA A 218 1.08 1.97 -13.39
CA ALA A 218 0.97 0.63 -12.82
C ALA A 218 1.74 -0.41 -13.65
N LEU A 219 2.34 -1.41 -12.98
CA LEU A 219 3.17 -2.46 -13.58
C LEU A 219 2.44 -3.22 -14.69
N VAL A 220 1.11 -3.39 -14.57
CA VAL A 220 0.26 -4.01 -15.61
C VAL A 220 0.47 -3.40 -17.00
N ASN A 221 0.74 -2.09 -17.08
CA ASN A 221 0.96 -1.37 -18.34
C ASN A 221 2.30 -1.71 -19.02
N PHE A 222 3.17 -2.48 -18.37
CA PHE A 222 4.49 -2.84 -18.86
C PHE A 222 4.60 -4.32 -19.30
N TYR A 223 3.52 -5.10 -19.19
CA TYR A 223 3.54 -6.52 -19.60
C TYR A 223 3.84 -6.72 -21.09
N ASP A 224 3.36 -5.81 -21.95
CA ASP A 224 3.60 -5.87 -23.39
C ASP A 224 4.87 -5.10 -23.82
N SER A 225 5.67 -4.62 -22.86
CA SER A 225 6.92 -3.93 -23.17
C SER A 225 8.00 -4.88 -23.67
N SER A 226 9.02 -4.31 -24.33
CA SER A 226 10.20 -5.07 -24.79
C SER A 226 10.81 -5.91 -23.67
N LEU A 227 11.38 -7.08 -24.01
CA LEU A 227 12.04 -7.94 -23.03
C LEU A 227 13.07 -7.16 -22.19
N ASN A 228 13.88 -6.29 -22.80
CA ASN A 228 14.86 -5.45 -22.09
C ASN A 228 14.21 -4.56 -21.02
N THR A 229 13.06 -3.95 -21.32
CA THR A 229 12.29 -3.17 -20.36
C THR A 229 11.82 -4.04 -19.19
N ARG A 230 11.22 -5.19 -19.50
CA ARG A 230 10.70 -6.12 -18.49
C ARG A 230 11.82 -6.68 -17.61
N LEU A 231 12.99 -7.01 -18.17
CA LEU A 231 14.15 -7.49 -17.40
C LEU A 231 14.71 -6.40 -16.47
N ARG A 232 14.75 -5.13 -16.90
CA ARG A 232 15.17 -4.00 -16.04
C ARG A 232 14.22 -3.82 -14.87
N ILE A 233 12.91 -3.83 -15.12
CA ILE A 233 11.89 -3.74 -14.07
C ILE A 233 11.96 -4.94 -13.12
N ALA A 234 12.10 -6.16 -13.66
CA ALA A 234 12.23 -7.38 -12.86
C ALA A 234 13.42 -7.33 -11.90
N LYS A 235 14.54 -6.75 -12.33
CA LYS A 235 15.71 -6.55 -11.46
C LYS A 235 15.39 -5.70 -10.23
N GLU A 236 14.68 -4.59 -10.43
CA GLU A 236 14.25 -3.69 -9.34
C GLU A 236 13.25 -4.39 -8.40
N LEU A 237 12.29 -5.15 -8.96
CA LEU A 237 11.34 -5.95 -8.16
C LEU A 237 12.06 -6.97 -7.27
N ILE A 238 13.10 -7.64 -7.79
CA ILE A 238 13.89 -8.58 -7.01
C ILE A 238 14.62 -7.86 -5.87
N GLN A 239 15.24 -6.72 -6.14
CA GLN A 239 15.93 -5.93 -5.11
C GLN A 239 14.96 -5.46 -4.01
N ALA A 240 13.78 -4.98 -4.40
CA ALA A 240 12.72 -4.61 -3.47
C ALA A 240 12.35 -5.75 -2.52
N SER A 241 12.16 -6.97 -3.05
CA SER A 241 11.80 -8.14 -2.23
C SER A 241 12.83 -8.45 -1.16
N LEU A 242 14.12 -8.26 -1.46
CA LEU A 242 15.21 -8.48 -0.52
C LEU A 242 15.17 -7.41 0.57
N LEU A 243 15.00 -6.14 0.18
CA LEU A 243 15.00 -5.01 1.11
C LEU A 243 13.83 -5.06 2.11
N PHE A 244 12.60 -5.33 1.68
CA PHE A 244 11.46 -5.52 2.59
C PHE A 244 11.65 -6.69 3.56
N THR A 245 12.32 -7.74 3.08
CA THR A 245 12.61 -8.94 3.88
C THR A 245 13.76 -8.75 4.87
N GLU A 246 14.70 -7.85 4.59
CA GLU A 246 15.72 -7.42 5.55
C GLU A 246 15.13 -6.46 6.59
N GLY A 247 14.24 -5.58 6.15
CA GLY A 247 13.48 -4.66 7.00
C GLY A 247 14.36 -3.63 7.72
N VAL A 248 13.88 -3.09 8.84
CA VAL A 248 14.51 -1.95 9.54
C VAL A 248 14.50 -2.16 11.05
N ASN A 249 15.62 -1.89 11.73
CA ASN A 249 15.73 -1.92 13.20
C ASN A 249 15.24 -3.22 13.88
N GLY A 250 15.34 -4.35 13.18
CA GLY A 250 14.85 -5.65 13.66
C GLY A 250 13.38 -5.93 13.36
N PHE A 251 12.67 -4.99 12.72
CA PHE A 251 11.37 -5.24 12.12
C PHE A 251 11.51 -5.77 10.70
N ARG A 252 10.63 -6.68 10.30
CA ARG A 252 10.45 -7.19 8.93
C ARG A 252 9.08 -6.78 8.43
N PHE A 253 8.97 -6.47 7.15
CA PHE A 253 7.73 -6.00 6.54
C PHE A 253 7.33 -6.98 5.45
N TYR A 254 6.26 -7.74 5.70
CA TYR A 254 5.71 -8.65 4.71
C TYR A 254 4.51 -8.00 4.04
N LEU A 255 4.67 -7.70 2.76
CA LEU A 255 3.60 -7.13 1.95
C LEU A 255 2.66 -8.28 1.55
N THR A 256 1.38 -8.13 1.86
CA THR A 256 0.41 -9.21 1.69
C THR A 256 -0.53 -9.01 0.50
N ASP A 257 -0.45 -7.85 -0.15
CA ASP A 257 -1.21 -7.52 -1.35
C ASP A 257 -0.29 -7.09 -2.52
N ILE A 258 0.71 -7.94 -2.80
CA ILE A 258 1.61 -7.75 -3.96
C ILE A 258 0.88 -8.20 -5.22
N ASN A 259 0.50 -7.24 -6.06
CA ASN A 259 -0.04 -7.48 -7.39
C ASN A 259 0.44 -6.38 -8.36
N GLN A 260 0.16 -6.56 -9.66
CA GLN A 260 0.59 -5.65 -10.72
C GLN A 260 -0.05 -4.25 -10.70
N ASP A 261 -1.17 -4.08 -9.99
CA ASP A 261 -1.89 -2.81 -9.87
C ASP A 261 -1.35 -1.98 -8.69
N ASN A 262 -0.81 -2.65 -7.67
CA ASN A 262 -0.21 -2.06 -6.46
C ASN A 262 1.28 -1.76 -6.58
N ILE A 263 1.85 -1.88 -7.78
CA ILE A 263 3.25 -1.54 -8.08
C ILE A 263 3.25 -0.50 -9.20
N ALA A 264 3.87 0.65 -8.96
CA ALA A 264 4.12 1.67 -9.97
C ALA A 264 5.53 1.52 -10.55
N VAL A 265 5.68 1.92 -11.81
CA VAL A 265 6.94 1.92 -12.54
C VAL A 265 7.16 3.28 -13.19
N GLN A 266 8.29 3.90 -12.86
CA GLN A 266 8.74 5.15 -13.47
C GLN A 266 9.96 4.91 -14.35
N ALA A 267 9.84 5.25 -15.63
CA ALA A 267 10.99 5.37 -16.51
C ALA A 267 11.79 6.64 -16.15
N GLN A 268 13.08 6.47 -15.88
CA GLN A 268 14.00 7.55 -15.57
C GLN A 268 14.59 8.14 -16.87
N PRO A 269 15.01 9.43 -16.88
CA PRO A 269 15.64 10.04 -18.05
C PRO A 269 16.92 9.33 -18.53
N SER A 270 17.59 8.62 -17.63
CA SER A 270 18.77 7.78 -17.90
C SER A 270 18.45 6.50 -18.70
N GLY A 271 17.17 6.17 -18.89
CA GLY A 271 16.73 4.88 -19.43
C GLY A 271 16.70 3.73 -18.40
N SER A 272 16.96 4.01 -17.12
CA SER A 272 16.67 3.07 -16.04
C SER A 272 15.20 3.12 -15.64
N PHE A 273 14.75 2.12 -14.88
CA PHE A 273 13.41 2.08 -14.32
C PHE A 273 13.52 2.12 -12.79
N GLN A 274 12.53 2.71 -12.15
CA GLN A 274 12.32 2.64 -10.72
C GLN A 274 10.95 2.00 -10.48
N VAL A 275 10.88 1.10 -9.51
CA VAL A 275 9.60 0.52 -9.05
C VAL A 275 9.25 1.11 -7.69
N SER A 276 7.97 1.25 -7.42
CA SER A 276 7.45 1.67 -6.11
C SER A 276 6.22 0.85 -5.73
N PHE A 277 6.18 0.35 -4.50
CA PHE A 277 5.02 -0.33 -3.93
C PHE A 277 4.10 0.74 -3.35
N ILE A 278 2.98 0.99 -4.03
CA ILE A 278 2.14 2.17 -3.79
C ILE A 278 1.01 1.91 -2.79
N ASP A 279 0.71 0.65 -2.48
CA ASP A 279 -0.28 0.28 -1.47
C ASP A 279 0.39 -0.41 -0.29
N LEU A 280 0.39 0.28 0.86
CA LEU A 280 0.91 -0.24 2.13
C LEU A 280 -0.22 -0.41 3.16
N ASP A 281 -1.48 -0.47 2.71
CA ASP A 281 -2.65 -0.69 3.56
C ASP A 281 -2.85 -2.18 3.89
N ASN A 282 -1.89 -3.08 3.64
CA ASN A 282 -1.94 -4.50 4.01
C ASN A 282 -0.55 -5.10 4.27
N VAL A 283 0.01 -4.86 5.47
CA VAL A 283 1.39 -5.26 5.83
C VAL A 283 1.44 -6.02 7.16
N ILE A 284 2.21 -7.11 7.20
CA ILE A 284 2.60 -7.74 8.47
C ILE A 284 3.94 -7.14 8.92
N ILE A 285 3.95 -6.57 10.12
CA ILE A 285 5.11 -5.98 10.77
C ILE A 285 5.59 -6.95 11.84
N LEU A 286 6.68 -7.67 11.56
CA LEU A 286 7.24 -8.66 12.46
C LEU A 286 8.45 -8.10 13.22
N ASP A 287 8.42 -8.10 14.55
CA ASP A 287 9.59 -7.89 15.40
C ASP A 287 10.41 -9.18 15.49
N SER A 288 11.41 -9.30 14.61
CA SER A 288 12.32 -10.47 14.57
C SER A 288 13.18 -10.62 15.84
N GLN A 289 13.21 -9.60 16.69
CA GLN A 289 13.96 -9.60 17.95
C GLN A 289 13.07 -9.90 19.17
N SER A 290 11.76 -10.12 18.97
CA SER A 290 10.87 -10.44 20.09
C SER A 290 11.24 -11.79 20.72
N LYS A 291 11.25 -11.80 22.06
CA LYS A 291 11.47 -13.03 22.85
C LYS A 291 10.27 -13.96 22.86
N ARG A 292 9.12 -13.54 22.30
CA ARG A 292 7.91 -14.35 22.19
C ARG A 292 7.92 -15.30 21.00
N LEU A 293 8.81 -15.10 20.04
CA LEU A 293 9.03 -16.06 18.95
C LEU A 293 9.58 -17.36 19.55
N ASP A 294 9.13 -18.53 19.06
CA ASP A 294 9.53 -19.85 19.57
C ASP A 294 11.07 -19.95 19.59
N SER A 295 11.70 -20.57 20.57
CA SER A 295 13.17 -20.76 20.55
C SER A 295 13.63 -21.60 19.34
N ARG A 296 12.73 -22.38 18.74
CA ARG A 296 12.90 -23.10 17.46
C ARG A 296 12.73 -22.22 16.22
N SER A 297 12.21 -20.99 16.36
CA SER A 297 11.94 -19.99 15.30
C SER A 297 13.19 -19.38 14.65
N LYS A 298 14.39 -19.78 15.07
CA LYS A 298 15.65 -19.38 14.41
C LYS A 298 15.76 -19.93 12.99
N ALA A 299 15.02 -21.00 12.67
CA ALA A 299 14.91 -21.48 11.31
C ALA A 299 14.20 -20.43 10.43
N ARG A 300 14.60 -20.32 9.17
CA ARG A 300 13.90 -19.48 8.19
C ARG A 300 12.60 -20.16 7.78
N HIS A 301 11.48 -19.45 7.83
CA HIS A 301 10.23 -19.91 7.23
C HIS A 301 10.35 -19.83 5.70
N ILE A 302 10.07 -20.98 5.06
CA ILE A 302 10.00 -21.12 3.61
C ILE A 302 8.52 -21.23 3.26
N HIS A 303 7.96 -20.18 2.68
CA HIS A 303 6.55 -20.15 2.31
C HIS A 303 6.26 -21.20 1.23
N SER A 304 5.19 -21.98 1.38
CA SER A 304 4.75 -22.92 0.34
C SER A 304 3.67 -22.28 -0.52
N ARG A 305 3.61 -22.61 -1.82
CA ARG A 305 2.54 -22.12 -2.68
C ARG A 305 1.20 -22.65 -2.18
N ILE A 306 0.30 -21.74 -1.81
CA ILE A 306 -1.07 -22.05 -1.42
C ILE A 306 -1.97 -21.80 -2.64
N PRO A 307 -2.62 -22.82 -3.22
CA PRO A 307 -3.52 -22.62 -4.33
C PRO A 307 -4.70 -21.73 -3.91
N CYS A 308 -4.93 -20.65 -4.64
CA CYS A 308 -6.09 -19.81 -4.46
C CYS A 308 -6.44 -19.11 -5.79
N ASP A 309 -7.73 -18.84 -6.02
CA ASP A 309 -8.21 -18.29 -7.29
C ASP A 309 -8.16 -16.76 -7.23
N GLY A 310 -7.27 -16.16 -8.02
CA GLY A 310 -7.13 -14.71 -8.15
C GLY A 310 -6.56 -13.99 -6.93
N CYS A 311 -5.88 -14.68 -6.01
CA CYS A 311 -5.36 -14.08 -4.79
C CYS A 311 -3.90 -14.42 -4.49
N PHE A 312 -3.31 -13.65 -3.58
CA PHE A 312 -2.05 -13.99 -2.92
C PHE A 312 -2.36 -14.59 -1.54
N ALA A 313 -2.18 -15.90 -1.37
CA ALA A 313 -2.52 -16.61 -0.15
C ALA A 313 -1.30 -16.87 0.73
N TYR A 314 -1.50 -16.72 2.05
CA TYR A 314 -0.50 -16.94 3.08
C TYR A 314 -1.15 -17.40 4.40
N VAL A 315 -0.34 -17.94 5.31
CA VAL A 315 -0.75 -18.28 6.68
C VAL A 315 -0.12 -17.28 7.63
N GLN A 316 -0.93 -16.44 8.28
CA GLN A 316 -0.46 -15.39 9.17
C GLN A 316 0.34 -15.97 10.34
N GLU A 317 -0.11 -17.07 10.93
CA GLU A 317 0.54 -17.72 12.06
C GLU A 317 1.97 -18.15 11.73
N ASP A 318 2.20 -18.65 10.52
CA ASP A 318 3.53 -19.02 10.05
C ASP A 318 4.42 -17.78 9.91
N LEU A 319 3.89 -16.68 9.35
CA LEU A 319 4.66 -15.44 9.24
C LEU A 319 5.00 -14.82 10.60
N CYS A 320 4.16 -15.06 11.61
CA CYS A 320 4.29 -14.48 12.95
C CYS A 320 5.01 -15.38 13.97
N SER A 321 5.35 -16.61 13.58
CA SER A 321 6.01 -17.59 14.48
C SER A 321 7.51 -17.72 14.23
N TYR A 322 8.01 -17.20 13.12
CA TYR A 322 9.42 -17.31 12.69
C TYR A 322 10.13 -15.95 12.78
N GLN A 323 11.45 -15.95 12.97
CA GLN A 323 12.24 -14.69 12.92
C GLN A 323 12.34 -14.11 11.51
N HIS A 324 12.16 -14.96 10.51
CA HIS A 324 12.34 -14.61 9.11
C HIS A 324 11.46 -15.49 8.22
N SER A 325 10.77 -14.88 7.26
CA SER A 325 10.01 -15.54 6.20
C SER A 325 10.51 -15.05 4.84
N ASP A 326 10.48 -15.92 3.83
CA ASP A 326 10.82 -15.57 2.45
C ASP A 326 9.61 -15.16 1.59
N ILE A 327 8.51 -14.75 2.22
CA ILE A 327 7.25 -14.52 1.52
C ILE A 327 7.30 -13.37 0.50
N ASN A 328 8.05 -12.28 0.77
CA ASN A 328 8.21 -11.22 -0.23
C ASN A 328 8.98 -11.73 -1.46
N GLN A 329 10.01 -12.59 -1.27
CA GLN A 329 10.71 -13.23 -2.40
C GLN A 329 9.78 -14.19 -3.13
N PHE A 330 8.97 -14.96 -2.41
CA PHE A 330 7.96 -15.83 -3.03
C PHE A 330 6.98 -15.01 -3.88
N ALA A 331 6.46 -13.90 -3.37
CA ALA A 331 5.53 -13.03 -4.08
C ALA A 331 6.14 -12.49 -5.39
N ILE A 332 7.39 -12.02 -5.35
CA ILE A 332 8.08 -11.57 -6.56
C ILE A 332 8.40 -12.73 -7.51
N CYS A 333 8.81 -13.88 -6.99
CA CYS A 333 8.98 -15.07 -7.84
C CYS A 333 7.69 -15.45 -8.56
N GLN A 334 6.56 -15.42 -7.87
CA GLN A 334 5.25 -15.68 -8.45
C GLN A 334 4.93 -14.63 -9.51
N LEU A 335 4.94 -13.33 -9.17
CA LEU A 335 4.67 -12.22 -10.09
C LEU A 335 5.50 -12.28 -11.39
N LEU A 336 6.78 -12.64 -11.28
CA LEU A 336 7.66 -12.77 -12.45
C LEU A 336 7.33 -14.01 -13.30
N TYR A 337 6.85 -15.10 -12.69
CA TYR A 337 6.66 -16.40 -13.32
C TYR A 337 5.26 -16.63 -13.89
N GLU A 338 4.23 -16.30 -13.10
CA GLU A 338 2.82 -16.63 -13.34
C GLU A 338 1.90 -15.54 -12.77
N ASN A 339 0.66 -15.46 -13.26
CA ASN A 339 -0.37 -14.67 -12.59
C ASN A 339 -0.88 -15.37 -11.32
N LEU A 340 -1.78 -14.71 -10.58
CA LEU A 340 -2.35 -15.24 -9.33
C LEU A 340 -3.14 -16.56 -9.53
N ASN A 341 -3.56 -16.88 -10.76
CA ASN A 341 -4.25 -18.14 -11.09
C ASN A 341 -3.29 -19.28 -11.46
N GLY A 342 -1.98 -19.02 -11.48
CA GLY A 342 -0.97 -20.00 -11.90
C GLY A 342 -0.78 -20.09 -13.42
N ASP A 343 -1.30 -19.13 -14.18
CA ASP A 343 -1.03 -19.05 -15.62
C ASP A 343 0.33 -18.41 -15.89
N ARG A 344 1.22 -19.20 -16.49
CA ARG A 344 2.62 -18.85 -16.77
C ARG A 344 2.79 -17.89 -17.95
N GLU A 345 1.75 -17.74 -18.77
CA GLU A 345 1.69 -16.72 -19.82
C GLU A 345 1.21 -15.38 -19.25
N GLY A 346 0.58 -15.40 -18.08
CA GLY A 346 0.19 -14.22 -17.33
C GLY A 346 1.26 -13.67 -16.38
N GLY A 347 2.46 -14.27 -16.33
CA GLY A 347 3.58 -13.76 -15.52
C GLY A 347 4.30 -12.59 -16.19
N PHE A 348 4.94 -11.71 -15.41
CA PHE A 348 5.60 -10.53 -15.95
C PHE A 348 6.74 -10.87 -16.94
N LEU A 349 7.46 -11.97 -16.71
CA LEU A 349 8.49 -12.50 -17.62
C LEU A 349 7.96 -13.66 -18.50
N HIS A 350 6.73 -13.56 -18.98
CA HIS A 350 6.19 -14.45 -20.02
C HIS A 350 7.04 -14.37 -21.31
N ILE A 351 7.07 -15.46 -22.07
CA ILE A 351 7.80 -15.54 -23.34
C ILE A 351 6.87 -15.01 -24.44
N GLN A 352 7.34 -14.01 -25.18
CA GLN A 352 6.61 -13.53 -26.34
C GLN A 352 7.07 -14.27 -27.61
N PRO A 353 6.21 -14.44 -28.63
CA PRO A 353 6.63 -14.97 -29.91
C PRO A 353 7.76 -14.10 -30.49
N ASN A 354 8.88 -14.74 -30.86
CA ASN A 354 10.11 -14.12 -31.42
C ASN A 354 11.05 -13.43 -30.42
N ASP A 355 11.05 -13.80 -29.14
CA ASP A 355 12.10 -13.37 -28.20
C ASP A 355 13.46 -14.03 -28.54
N ASP A 356 14.40 -13.30 -29.14
CA ASP A 356 15.72 -13.82 -29.57
C ASP A 356 16.60 -14.35 -28.42
N SER A 357 16.27 -14.03 -27.16
CA SER A 357 16.99 -14.46 -25.94
C SER A 357 16.45 -15.75 -25.30
N LEU A 358 15.72 -16.57 -26.07
CA LEU A 358 15.03 -17.78 -25.63
C LEU A 358 15.84 -18.71 -24.68
N PRO A 359 17.13 -19.03 -24.93
CA PRO A 359 17.86 -19.95 -24.05
C PRO A 359 18.05 -19.42 -22.61
N ARG A 360 18.47 -18.16 -22.46
CA ARG A 360 18.67 -17.54 -21.13
C ARG A 360 17.35 -17.22 -20.45
N LEU A 361 16.33 -16.81 -21.22
CA LEU A 361 14.99 -16.59 -20.68
C LEU A 361 14.36 -17.91 -20.18
N SER A 362 14.62 -19.03 -20.87
CA SER A 362 14.21 -20.36 -20.39
C SER A 362 14.90 -20.74 -19.08
N GLU A 363 16.18 -20.40 -18.91
CA GLU A 363 16.91 -20.63 -17.66
C GLU A 363 16.32 -19.80 -16.50
N ILE A 364 16.04 -18.51 -16.72
CA ILE A 364 15.35 -17.66 -15.75
C ILE A 364 14.02 -18.30 -15.34
N ARG A 365 13.21 -18.76 -16.30
CA ARG A 365 11.92 -19.39 -16.02
C ARG A 365 12.06 -20.70 -15.25
N GLN A 366 13.12 -21.47 -15.44
CA GLN A 366 13.39 -22.67 -14.65
C GLN A 366 13.72 -22.32 -13.19
N LEU A 367 14.55 -21.29 -12.97
CA LEU A 367 14.87 -20.81 -11.62
C LEU A 367 13.62 -20.28 -10.91
N LEU A 368 12.78 -19.51 -11.61
CA LEU A 368 11.52 -18.99 -11.09
C LEU A 368 10.52 -20.11 -10.79
N HIS A 369 10.43 -21.13 -11.65
CA HIS A 369 9.62 -22.33 -11.38
C HIS A 369 10.05 -23.00 -10.07
N HIS A 370 11.35 -23.20 -9.86
CA HIS A 370 11.84 -23.72 -8.57
C HIS A 370 11.56 -22.77 -7.41
N CYS A 371 11.59 -21.46 -7.64
CA CYS A 371 11.26 -20.49 -6.59
C CYS A 371 9.79 -20.58 -6.15
N VAL A 372 8.86 -20.79 -7.09
CA VAL A 372 7.41 -20.84 -6.82
C VAL A 372 6.96 -22.22 -6.34
N TYR A 373 7.39 -23.28 -7.01
CA TYR A 373 6.85 -24.64 -6.83
C TYR A 373 7.69 -25.54 -5.91
N CYS A 374 8.71 -25.00 -5.25
CA CYS A 374 9.43 -25.80 -4.27
C CYS A 374 8.56 -26.14 -3.06
N VAL A 375 8.70 -27.38 -2.56
CA VAL A 375 8.04 -27.89 -1.36
C VAL A 375 9.12 -28.19 -0.30
N PRO A 376 9.03 -27.62 0.92
CA PRO A 376 9.95 -27.93 2.01
C PRO A 376 9.98 -29.44 2.36
N PRO A 377 11.09 -29.98 2.89
CA PRO A 377 12.27 -29.27 3.39
C PRO A 377 13.38 -29.03 2.35
N ASP A 378 13.31 -29.65 1.17
CA ASP A 378 14.42 -29.69 0.19
C ASP A 378 14.51 -28.43 -0.69
N CYS A 379 14.06 -27.29 -0.16
CA CYS A 379 14.06 -26.03 -0.90
C CYS A 379 15.39 -25.31 -0.86
N ARG A 380 15.83 -24.90 -2.05
CA ARG A 380 16.87 -23.89 -2.19
C ARG A 380 16.35 -22.57 -1.65
N GLU A 381 17.23 -21.79 -1.03
CA GLU A 381 16.87 -20.45 -0.57
C GLU A 381 16.45 -19.57 -1.75
N ARG A 382 15.24 -18.99 -1.68
CA ARG A 382 14.71 -18.11 -2.73
C ARG A 382 15.59 -16.92 -3.02
N GLN A 383 16.26 -16.39 -2.01
CA GLN A 383 17.26 -15.32 -2.17
C GLN A 383 18.38 -15.72 -3.13
N GLY A 384 18.94 -16.93 -2.98
CA GLY A 384 19.98 -17.43 -3.89
C GLY A 384 19.46 -17.71 -5.31
N LEU A 385 18.21 -18.18 -5.44
CA LEU A 385 17.57 -18.35 -6.75
C LEU A 385 17.38 -17.00 -7.46
N LEU A 386 16.89 -15.99 -6.74
CA LEU A 386 16.67 -14.65 -7.26
C LEU A 386 17.98 -13.92 -7.61
N GLN A 387 19.05 -14.14 -6.85
CA GLN A 387 20.39 -13.64 -7.19
C GLN A 387 20.89 -14.23 -8.52
N GLN A 388 20.70 -15.54 -8.74
CA GLN A 388 21.04 -16.18 -10.03
C GLN A 388 20.21 -15.61 -11.19
N VAL A 389 18.91 -15.38 -10.97
CA VAL A 389 18.06 -14.70 -11.96
C VAL A 389 18.60 -13.31 -12.28
N GLN A 390 19.00 -12.52 -11.28
CA GLN A 390 19.60 -11.20 -11.49
C GLN A 390 20.92 -11.25 -12.26
N GLU A 391 21.78 -12.25 -11.99
CA GLU A 391 23.03 -12.45 -12.73
C GLU A 391 22.77 -12.70 -14.22
N ILE A 392 21.81 -13.57 -14.54
CA ILE A 392 21.43 -13.85 -15.93
C ILE A 392 20.83 -12.60 -16.59
N ILE A 393 19.94 -11.88 -15.88
CA ILE A 393 19.38 -10.60 -16.35
C ILE A 393 20.50 -9.61 -16.69
N ASN A 394 21.48 -9.43 -15.82
CA ASN A 394 22.59 -8.52 -16.06
C ASN A 394 23.41 -8.95 -17.29
N GLY A 395 23.63 -10.25 -17.49
CA GLY A 395 24.30 -10.77 -18.67
C GLY A 395 23.56 -10.45 -19.97
N ILE A 396 22.22 -10.56 -19.99
CA ILE A 396 21.40 -10.19 -21.15
C ILE A 396 21.48 -8.68 -21.41
N LEU A 397 21.34 -7.86 -20.38
CA LEU A 397 21.29 -6.39 -20.50
C LEU A 397 22.62 -5.73 -20.89
N VAL A 398 23.75 -6.43 -20.76
CA VAL A 398 25.08 -5.97 -21.21
C VAL A 398 25.30 -6.26 -22.70
N GLU A 399 24.64 -7.28 -23.24
CA GLU A 399 24.76 -7.69 -24.64
C GLU A 399 23.78 -6.97 -25.57
N SER A 400 22.71 -6.40 -25.01
CA SER A 400 21.71 -5.54 -25.68
C SER A 400 22.18 -4.10 -25.82
#